data_AF-A0A3P8T8M5-F1
#
_entry.id   AF-A0A3P8T8M5-F1
#
_cell.length_a   1.000
_cell.length_b   1.000
_cell.length_c   1.000
_cell.angle_alpha   90.00
_cell.angle_beta   90.00
_cell.angle_gamma   90.00
#
_symmetry.space_group_name_H-M   'P 1'
#
loop_
_entity.id
_entity.type
_entity.pdbx_description
1 polymer ?
#
loop_
_entity_poly.entity_id
_entity_poly.type
_entity_poly.pdbx_seq_one_letter_code
_entity_poly.pdbx_strand_id
1 'polypeptide(L)'
;MGNKERRGVNLRGLLRRNWLLIATVVSVLLGICLGVLVREYASLSQLDKQYFGFPGEILMRMLKLVILPLIISSMITGVAALDSEVSGKIGLRAVIYYFSTTVIAVILGIILVMTIKPGVSQTADNIDRTGTMPNVTTVDTLLDLVRNMFPENLVQACFQQVRDLEHPSSIPLSTHTEVNITKEYMIIGSYSDGINVLGLIVFCVAFGLVIGKMGEKGRILLEFFDALNEATMKLVQIIMCYMPIGILFLIAAKIIEVEDWDIFKKMGLYMVTVLSGLAIHATICLPLIFFIIVRKNPYTFTLGMAQALVTALMISSSSATLPITFRCAEENNRIDKRITRFVLPVGATINMDGTALYEAVAAIFIAQLNDFTLDVGQIVTISITATVASIGAAGVPNAGLVTMVIVLTAVGLPANDVTLIVAVDWLLDRFRTMINVLGDAYGAGIVQKLSRRELERMDLTSDVDVANPFALEATLDDEECEKKSYVNGGFTVDKTDAISFTETSQF
;
A
#
# COMPACT_ATOMS: atom_id res chain seq x y z
N MET A 1 10.49 0.00 58.49
CA MET A 1 11.31 -0.47 57.36
C MET A 1 10.37 -1.05 56.32
N GLY A 2 10.03 -0.26 55.29
CA GLY A 2 9.10 -0.63 54.23
C GLY A 2 9.79 -1.47 53.15
N ASN A 3 9.21 -2.62 52.83
CA ASN A 3 9.68 -3.53 51.80
C ASN A 3 9.57 -2.88 50.41
N LYS A 4 10.70 -2.74 49.71
CA LYS A 4 10.76 -2.39 48.28
C LYS A 4 10.29 -3.60 47.48
N GLU A 5 9.08 -3.56 46.94
CA GLU A 5 8.67 -4.46 45.86
C GLU A 5 9.56 -4.26 44.64
N ARG A 6 10.37 -5.27 44.31
CA ARG A 6 11.05 -5.34 43.02
C ARG A 6 9.99 -5.57 41.94
N ARG A 7 9.73 -4.56 41.09
CA ARG A 7 9.06 -4.72 39.79
C ARG A 7 9.90 -5.64 38.90
N GLY A 8 9.75 -6.95 39.08
CA GLY A 8 10.21 -7.93 38.10
C GLY A 8 9.35 -7.78 36.85
N VAL A 9 9.94 -7.30 35.74
CA VAL A 9 9.26 -7.27 34.44
C VAL A 9 8.81 -8.71 34.14
N ASN A 10 7.51 -8.93 34.04
CA ASN A 10 6.92 -10.26 33.80
C ASN A 10 7.27 -10.72 32.38
N LEU A 11 8.48 -11.26 32.22
CA LEU A 11 9.09 -11.60 30.93
C LEU A 11 8.24 -12.63 30.17
N ARG A 12 7.67 -13.61 30.88
CA ARG A 12 6.75 -14.61 30.30
C ARG A 12 5.45 -13.97 29.78
N GLY A 13 4.90 -13.00 30.51
CA GLY A 13 3.74 -12.23 30.06
C GLY A 13 4.03 -11.39 28.82
N LEU A 14 5.21 -10.77 28.76
CA LEU A 14 5.66 -9.98 27.62
C LEU A 14 5.93 -10.86 26.37
N LEU A 15 6.60 -12.01 26.56
CA LEU A 15 6.86 -13.01 25.53
C LEU A 15 5.58 -13.56 24.93
N ARG A 16 4.59 -13.91 25.77
CA ARG A 16 3.31 -14.45 25.29
C ARG A 16 2.48 -13.40 24.55
N ARG A 17 2.53 -12.13 24.98
CA ARG A 17 1.77 -11.04 24.35
C ARG A 17 2.36 -10.63 22.99
N ASN A 18 3.68 -10.67 22.85
CA ASN A 18 4.39 -10.21 21.64
C ASN A 18 5.05 -11.37 20.87
N TRP A 19 4.57 -12.60 21.02
CA TRP A 19 5.26 -13.80 20.52
C TRP A 19 5.52 -13.73 19.01
N LEU A 20 4.55 -13.22 18.25
CA LEU A 20 4.60 -13.15 16.80
C LEU A 20 5.65 -12.14 16.32
N LEU A 21 5.71 -10.96 16.96
CA LEU A 21 6.75 -9.97 16.69
C LEU A 21 8.15 -10.52 17.00
N ILE A 22 8.31 -11.17 18.16
CA ILE A 22 9.59 -11.75 18.58
C ILE A 22 10.01 -12.87 17.62
N ALA A 23 9.08 -13.76 17.25
CA ALA A 23 9.33 -14.85 16.30
C ALA A 23 9.78 -14.30 14.95
N THR A 24 9.12 -13.27 14.43
CA THR A 24 9.50 -12.64 13.16
C THR A 24 10.89 -12.02 13.23
N VAL A 25 11.22 -11.26 14.29
CA VAL A 25 12.55 -10.66 14.44
C VAL A 25 13.65 -11.73 14.55
N VAL A 26 13.40 -12.81 15.30
CA VAL A 26 14.33 -13.95 15.40
C VAL A 26 14.52 -14.62 14.05
N SER A 27 13.44 -14.86 13.31
CA SER A 27 13.50 -15.42 11.95
C SER A 27 14.28 -14.54 10.98
N VAL A 28 14.21 -13.22 11.12
CA VAL A 28 15.01 -12.31 10.29
C VAL A 28 16.50 -12.51 10.56
N LEU A 29 16.92 -12.48 11.83
CA LEU A 29 18.32 -12.64 12.21
C LEU A 29 18.87 -14.02 11.80
N LEU A 30 18.08 -15.07 12.01
CA LEU A 30 18.44 -16.42 11.60
C LEU A 30 18.50 -16.57 10.08
N GLY A 31 17.59 -15.93 9.34
CA GLY A 31 17.60 -15.93 7.87
C GLY A 31 18.82 -15.23 7.27
N ILE A 32 19.23 -14.10 7.86
CA ILE A 32 20.48 -13.41 7.46
C ILE A 32 21.69 -14.30 7.70
N CYS A 33 21.80 -14.86 8.92
CA CYS A 33 22.89 -15.75 9.29
C CYS A 33 22.96 -16.97 8.36
N LEU A 34 21.82 -17.63 8.12
CA LEU A 34 21.73 -18.78 7.23
C LEU A 34 22.10 -18.44 5.78
N GLY A 35 21.61 -17.31 5.25
CA GLY A 35 21.92 -16.88 3.88
C GLY A 35 23.41 -16.60 3.67
N VAL A 36 24.07 -15.95 4.63
CA VAL A 36 25.53 -15.69 4.58
C VAL A 36 26.31 -17.00 4.68
N LEU A 37 25.97 -17.87 5.62
CA LEU A 37 26.65 -19.16 5.79
C LEU A 37 26.51 -20.04 4.55
N VAL A 38 25.30 -20.16 3.98
CA VAL A 38 25.08 -20.96 2.77
C VAL A 38 25.88 -20.38 1.59
N ARG A 39 25.93 -19.05 1.45
CA ARG A 39 26.70 -18.40 0.39
C ARG A 39 28.22 -18.63 0.52
N GLU A 40 28.75 -18.62 1.74
CA GLU A 40 30.19 -18.77 1.99
C GLU A 40 30.66 -20.22 1.91
N TYR A 41 29.84 -21.17 2.38
CA TYR A 41 30.22 -22.58 2.50
C TYR A 41 29.64 -23.50 1.40
N ALA A 42 28.67 -23.06 0.61
CA ALA A 42 28.04 -23.88 -0.43
C ALA A 42 27.86 -23.14 -1.76
N SER A 43 28.39 -23.72 -2.84
CA SER A 43 28.10 -23.28 -4.21
C SER A 43 26.83 -23.98 -4.71
N LEU A 44 25.68 -23.34 -4.48
CA LEU A 44 24.39 -23.86 -4.95
C LEU A 44 24.17 -23.61 -6.44
N SER A 45 23.66 -24.62 -7.16
CA SER A 45 23.12 -24.45 -8.51
C SER A 45 21.91 -23.53 -8.50
N GLN A 46 21.56 -22.91 -9.64
CA GLN A 46 20.39 -22.06 -9.75
C GLN A 46 19.09 -22.80 -9.40
N LEU A 47 19.02 -24.11 -9.68
CA LEU A 47 17.90 -24.96 -9.28
C LEU A 47 17.82 -25.13 -7.75
N ASP A 48 18.95 -25.38 -7.10
CA ASP A 48 19.01 -25.57 -5.65
C ASP A 48 18.66 -24.28 -4.89
N LYS A 49 19.06 -23.12 -5.43
CA LYS A 49 18.66 -21.81 -4.90
C LYS A 49 17.13 -21.64 -4.91
N GLN A 50 16.45 -22.08 -5.98
CA GLN A 50 14.99 -22.03 -6.06
C GLN A 50 14.34 -22.98 -5.03
N TYR A 51 14.83 -24.21 -4.91
CA TYR A 51 14.30 -25.16 -3.91
C TYR A 51 14.54 -24.69 -2.47
N PHE A 52 15.69 -24.09 -2.19
CA PHE A 52 16.00 -23.50 -0.89
C PHE A 52 15.02 -22.36 -0.53
N GLY A 53 14.64 -21.53 -1.50
CA GLY A 53 13.69 -20.43 -1.31
C GLY A 53 12.20 -20.83 -1.24
N PHE A 54 11.86 -22.09 -1.50
CA PHE A 54 10.47 -22.54 -1.65
C PHE A 54 9.54 -22.23 -0.47
N PRO A 55 9.94 -22.40 0.81
CA PRO A 55 9.08 -22.00 1.94
C PRO A 55 8.74 -20.51 1.94
N GLY A 56 9.68 -19.66 1.50
CA GLY A 56 9.44 -18.23 1.31
C GLY A 56 8.46 -17.95 0.17
N GLU A 57 8.56 -18.69 -0.92
CA GLU A 57 7.62 -18.60 -2.05
C GLU A 57 6.19 -18.97 -1.63
N ILE A 58 6.02 -20.04 -0.85
CA ILE A 58 4.70 -20.45 -0.33
C ILE A 58 4.07 -19.34 0.51
N LEU A 59 4.85 -18.68 1.38
CA LEU A 59 4.35 -17.53 2.15
C LEU A 59 3.82 -16.41 1.24
N MET A 60 4.57 -16.07 0.19
CA MET A 60 4.16 -15.05 -0.78
C MET A 60 2.86 -15.43 -1.50
N ARG A 61 2.71 -16.70 -1.90
CA ARG A 61 1.48 -17.21 -2.54
C ARG A 61 0.29 -17.16 -1.59
N MET A 62 0.46 -17.56 -0.33
CA MET A 62 -0.61 -17.50 0.69
C MET A 62 -1.08 -16.07 0.94
N LEU A 63 -0.17 -15.10 1.01
CA LEU A 63 -0.54 -13.69 1.19
C LEU A 63 -1.26 -13.15 -0.04
N LYS A 64 -0.73 -13.39 -1.25
CA LYS A 64 -1.39 -12.98 -2.51
C LYS A 64 -2.81 -13.54 -2.66
N LEU A 65 -3.03 -14.79 -2.22
CA LEU A 65 -4.35 -15.43 -2.23
C LEU A 65 -5.39 -14.64 -1.43
N VAL A 66 -4.98 -14.06 -0.29
CA VAL A 66 -5.90 -13.39 0.64
C VAL A 66 -6.14 -11.92 0.28
N ILE A 67 -5.26 -11.29 -0.50
CA ILE A 67 -5.39 -9.88 -0.91
C ILE A 67 -6.72 -9.62 -1.62
N LEU A 68 -7.07 -10.43 -2.64
CA LEU A 68 -8.25 -10.20 -3.47
C LEU A 68 -9.57 -10.20 -2.68
N PRO A 69 -9.93 -11.25 -1.92
CA PRO A 69 -11.16 -11.24 -1.14
C PRO A 69 -11.14 -10.15 -0.05
N LEU A 70 -9.97 -9.85 0.53
CA LEU A 70 -9.84 -8.83 1.55
C LEU A 70 -10.10 -7.43 0.99
N ILE A 71 -9.50 -7.06 -0.15
CA ILE A 71 -9.70 -5.73 -0.76
C ILE A 71 -11.16 -5.53 -1.14
N ILE A 72 -11.77 -6.51 -1.82
CA ILE A 72 -13.17 -6.40 -2.26
C ILE A 72 -14.11 -6.25 -1.06
N SER A 73 -14.02 -7.17 -0.09
CA SER A 73 -14.91 -7.17 1.07
C SER A 73 -14.68 -5.96 2.00
N SER A 74 -13.43 -5.59 2.26
CA SER A 74 -13.08 -4.45 3.11
C SER A 74 -13.47 -3.11 2.46
N MET A 75 -13.21 -2.91 1.16
CA MET A 75 -13.59 -1.66 0.47
C MET A 75 -15.09 -1.47 0.42
N ILE A 76 -15.83 -2.51 0.02
CA ILE A 76 -17.28 -2.40 -0.11
C ILE A 76 -17.90 -2.10 1.26
N THR A 77 -17.52 -2.84 2.31
CA THR A 77 -18.04 -2.61 3.67
C THR A 77 -17.57 -1.30 4.27
N GLY A 78 -16.31 -0.93 4.07
CA GLY A 78 -15.73 0.31 4.57
C GLY A 78 -16.42 1.54 3.99
N VAL A 79 -16.71 1.53 2.68
CA VAL A 79 -17.38 2.65 2.00
C VAL A 79 -18.89 2.64 2.25
N ALA A 80 -19.53 1.47 2.23
CA ALA A 80 -20.98 1.36 2.42
C ALA A 80 -21.42 1.66 3.86
N ALA A 81 -20.54 1.42 4.85
CA ALA A 81 -20.79 1.80 6.24
C ALA A 81 -20.66 3.32 6.49
N LEU A 82 -20.26 4.10 5.49
CA LEU A 82 -20.12 5.54 5.59
C LEU A 82 -21.25 6.24 4.84
N ASP A 83 -21.92 7.21 5.48
CA ASP A 83 -22.84 8.11 4.79
C ASP A 83 -22.14 8.80 3.63
N SER A 84 -22.82 9.00 2.49
CA SER A 84 -22.17 9.55 1.30
C SER A 84 -21.49 10.92 1.51
N GLU A 85 -22.05 11.78 2.36
CA GLU A 85 -21.42 13.07 2.74
C GLU A 85 -20.21 12.90 3.66
N VAL A 86 -20.27 11.93 4.57
CA VAL A 86 -19.18 11.64 5.53
C VAL A 86 -18.03 10.91 4.84
N SER A 87 -18.34 9.95 3.98
CA SER A 87 -17.41 9.22 3.12
C SER A 87 -16.59 10.18 2.27
N GLY A 88 -17.25 11.20 1.68
CA GLY A 88 -16.57 12.26 0.95
C GLY A 88 -15.56 13.05 1.80
N LYS A 89 -15.91 13.42 3.05
CA LYS A 89 -15.01 14.15 3.96
C LYS A 89 -13.84 13.30 4.44
N ILE A 90 -14.10 12.05 4.81
CA ILE A 90 -13.06 11.09 5.24
C ILE A 90 -12.09 10.83 4.08
N GLY A 91 -12.63 10.58 2.89
CA GLY A 91 -11.84 10.37 1.67
C GLY A 91 -10.99 11.57 1.30
N LEU A 92 -11.58 12.78 1.31
CA LEU A 92 -10.84 14.01 1.01
C LEU A 92 -9.68 14.23 1.99
N ARG A 93 -9.89 13.99 3.29
CA ARG A 93 -8.82 14.09 4.30
C ARG A 93 -7.69 13.10 4.05
N ALA A 94 -8.01 11.86 3.67
CA ALA A 94 -7.01 10.85 3.33
C ALA A 94 -6.20 11.25 2.09
N VAL A 95 -6.87 11.67 1.01
CA VAL A 95 -6.23 12.10 -0.24
C VAL A 95 -5.32 13.31 -0.01
N ILE A 96 -5.79 14.33 0.72
CA ILE A 96 -4.97 15.50 1.06
C ILE A 96 -3.72 15.07 1.85
N TYR A 97 -3.87 14.17 2.81
CA TYR A 97 -2.74 13.64 3.58
C TYR A 97 -1.74 12.93 2.66
N TYR A 98 -2.17 12.00 1.81
CA TYR A 98 -1.30 11.24 0.91
C TYR A 98 -0.51 12.11 -0.05
N PHE A 99 -1.17 13.07 -0.71
CA PHE A 99 -0.48 14.01 -1.59
C PHE A 99 0.54 14.87 -0.81
N SER A 100 0.17 15.31 0.39
CA SER A 100 1.05 16.16 1.20
C SER A 100 2.31 15.40 1.67
N THR A 101 2.17 14.17 2.16
CA THR A 101 3.32 13.36 2.61
C THR A 101 4.22 12.98 1.45
N THR A 102 3.64 12.62 0.31
CA THR A 102 4.41 12.23 -0.88
C THR A 102 5.25 13.40 -1.39
N VAL A 103 4.67 14.61 -1.47
CA VAL A 103 5.40 15.82 -1.86
C VAL A 103 6.52 16.15 -0.86
N ILE A 104 6.27 16.01 0.45
CA ILE A 104 7.31 16.20 1.48
C ILE A 104 8.44 15.18 1.32
N ALA A 105 8.14 13.92 1.01
CA ALA A 105 9.12 12.86 0.79
C ALA A 105 10.00 13.16 -0.44
N VAL A 106 9.39 13.59 -1.55
CA VAL A 106 10.09 13.99 -2.77
C VAL A 106 11.01 15.18 -2.52
N ILE A 107 10.52 16.24 -1.89
CA ILE A 107 11.32 17.44 -1.56
C ILE A 107 12.52 17.05 -0.68
N LEU A 108 12.31 16.19 0.33
CA LEU A 108 13.39 15.68 1.18
C LEU A 108 14.43 14.91 0.35
N GLY A 109 13.98 14.04 -0.56
CA GLY A 109 14.85 13.29 -1.47
C GLY A 109 15.72 14.20 -2.33
N ILE A 110 15.11 15.20 -2.96
CA ILE A 110 15.79 16.20 -3.79
C ILE A 110 16.85 16.97 -2.97
N ILE A 111 16.50 17.44 -1.77
CA ILE A 111 17.44 18.17 -0.91
C ILE A 111 18.65 17.29 -0.56
N LEU A 112 18.43 16.03 -0.20
CA LEU A 112 19.50 15.12 0.20
C LEU A 112 20.43 14.78 -0.96
N VAL A 113 19.89 14.41 -2.12
CA VAL A 113 20.72 14.03 -3.29
C VAL A 113 21.51 15.21 -3.86
N MET A 114 20.94 16.43 -3.80
CA MET A 114 21.63 17.65 -4.23
C MET A 114 22.74 18.07 -3.25
N THR A 115 22.60 17.72 -1.97
CA THR A 115 23.60 18.02 -0.93
C THR A 115 24.73 16.99 -0.92
N ILE A 116 24.41 15.70 -0.98
CA ILE A 116 25.38 14.60 -0.90
C ILE A 116 26.10 14.40 -2.24
N LYS A 117 25.41 14.63 -3.37
CA LYS A 117 25.92 14.46 -4.74
C LYS A 117 26.54 13.07 -5.01
N PRO A 118 25.77 11.98 -4.85
CA PRO A 118 26.30 10.62 -4.96
C PRO A 118 26.88 10.24 -6.34
N GLY A 119 26.51 10.94 -7.42
CA GLY A 119 26.92 10.61 -8.78
C GLY A 119 28.24 11.24 -9.25
N VAL A 120 28.72 12.31 -8.62
CA VAL A 120 29.87 13.11 -9.13
C VAL A 120 31.23 12.44 -8.87
N SER A 121 31.34 11.60 -7.83
CA SER A 121 32.60 10.94 -7.46
C SER A 121 32.85 9.62 -8.21
N GLN A 122 31.96 9.21 -9.12
CA GLN A 122 32.01 7.92 -9.80
C GLN A 122 32.30 8.13 -11.27
N THR A 123 33.44 7.65 -11.75
CA THR A 123 33.75 7.64 -13.19
C THR A 123 32.84 6.64 -13.88
N ALA A 124 31.98 7.12 -14.78
CA ALA A 124 30.98 6.32 -15.50
C ALA A 124 31.58 5.14 -16.30
N ASP A 125 32.87 5.19 -16.64
CA ASP A 125 33.59 4.16 -17.40
C ASP A 125 33.77 2.82 -16.65
N ASN A 126 33.49 2.76 -15.34
CA ASN A 126 33.69 1.55 -14.52
C ASN A 126 32.41 0.76 -14.20
N ILE A 127 31.27 1.12 -14.78
CA ILE A 127 29.98 0.49 -14.49
C ILE A 127 29.44 -0.14 -15.79
N ASP A 128 29.34 -1.47 -15.79
CA ASP A 128 28.92 -2.23 -16.97
C ASP A 128 27.42 -1.99 -17.24
N ARG A 129 27.10 -1.33 -18.36
CA ARG A 129 25.74 -0.97 -18.77
C ARG A 129 25.13 -2.11 -19.57
N THR A 130 24.82 -3.22 -18.91
CA THR A 130 24.23 -4.40 -19.56
C THR A 130 22.72 -4.44 -19.33
N GLY A 131 21.95 -4.08 -20.36
CA GLY A 131 20.49 -4.29 -20.38
C GLY A 131 19.75 -3.31 -21.29
N THR A 132 18.77 -3.82 -22.04
CA THR A 132 17.85 -3.01 -22.84
C THR A 132 16.50 -2.97 -22.13
N MET A 133 16.09 -1.81 -21.63
CA MET A 133 14.71 -1.61 -21.16
C MET A 133 13.81 -1.33 -22.36
N PRO A 134 12.54 -1.78 -22.36
CA PRO A 134 11.60 -1.41 -23.41
C PRO A 134 11.43 0.12 -23.46
N ASN A 135 11.37 0.68 -24.66
CA ASN A 135 11.02 2.09 -24.85
C ASN A 135 9.54 2.24 -24.47
N VAL A 136 9.28 2.92 -23.36
CA VAL A 136 7.93 3.25 -22.90
C VAL A 136 7.82 4.76 -22.85
N THR A 137 6.79 5.32 -23.48
CA THR A 137 6.57 6.77 -23.42
C THR A 137 5.85 7.15 -22.13
N THR A 138 6.18 8.34 -21.61
CA THR A 138 5.54 8.91 -20.41
C THR A 138 4.03 9.02 -20.60
N VAL A 139 3.57 9.38 -21.81
CA VAL A 139 2.15 9.56 -22.12
C VAL A 139 1.41 8.22 -22.03
N ASP A 140 1.94 7.15 -22.62
CA ASP A 140 1.28 5.84 -22.59
C ASP A 140 1.11 5.32 -21.17
N THR A 141 2.11 5.49 -20.30
CA THR A 141 1.99 5.07 -18.89
C THR A 141 0.91 5.82 -18.11
N LEU A 142 0.72 7.12 -18.36
CA LEU A 142 -0.34 7.90 -17.74
C LEU A 142 -1.71 7.50 -18.28
N LEU A 143 -1.81 7.20 -19.57
CA LEU A 143 -3.04 6.69 -20.17
C LEU A 143 -3.36 5.29 -19.66
N ASP A 144 -2.37 4.41 -19.51
CA ASP A 144 -2.53 3.07 -18.91
C ASP A 144 -2.99 3.13 -17.47
N LEU A 145 -2.54 4.12 -16.69
CA LEU A 145 -3.05 4.35 -15.33
C LEU A 145 -4.57 4.58 -15.36
N VAL A 146 -5.03 5.48 -16.24
CA VAL A 146 -6.46 5.81 -16.38
C VAL A 146 -7.24 4.62 -16.92
N ARG A 147 -6.72 3.88 -17.90
CA ARG A 147 -7.36 2.66 -18.42
C ARG A 147 -7.50 1.60 -17.31
N ASN A 148 -6.48 1.42 -16.49
CA ASN A 148 -6.53 0.46 -15.38
C ASN A 148 -7.49 0.89 -14.26
N MET A 149 -7.83 2.18 -14.11
CA MET A 149 -8.89 2.62 -13.19
C MET A 149 -10.29 2.13 -13.61
N PHE A 150 -10.51 1.91 -14.92
CA PHE A 150 -11.79 1.49 -15.49
C PHE A 150 -11.62 0.21 -16.33
N PRO A 151 -11.45 -0.96 -15.69
CA PRO A 151 -11.24 -2.21 -16.41
C PRO A 151 -12.46 -2.60 -17.26
N GLU A 152 -12.21 -3.13 -18.46
CA GLU A 152 -13.27 -3.61 -19.37
C GLU A 152 -14.07 -4.78 -18.78
N ASN A 153 -13.43 -5.59 -17.93
CA ASN A 153 -14.04 -6.74 -17.27
C ASN A 153 -13.53 -6.91 -15.83
N LEU A 154 -14.46 -7.00 -14.87
CA LEU A 154 -14.14 -7.13 -13.45
C LEU A 154 -13.47 -8.46 -13.10
N VAL A 155 -13.89 -9.56 -13.72
CA VAL A 155 -13.30 -10.89 -13.48
C VAL A 155 -11.87 -10.92 -14.01
N GLN A 156 -11.64 -10.32 -15.19
CA GLN A 156 -10.32 -10.21 -15.78
C GLN A 156 -9.38 -9.33 -14.94
N ALA A 157 -9.89 -8.23 -14.38
CA ALA A 157 -9.13 -7.35 -13.48
C ALA A 157 -8.57 -8.08 -12.23
N CYS A 158 -9.17 -9.21 -11.84
CA CYS A 158 -8.67 -10.03 -10.73
C CYS A 158 -7.33 -10.73 -11.02
N PHE A 159 -6.91 -10.83 -12.28
CA PHE A 159 -5.67 -11.53 -12.65
C PHE A 159 -4.90 -10.92 -13.83
N GLN A 160 -5.43 -9.89 -14.51
CA GLN A 160 -4.76 -9.18 -15.60
C GLN A 160 -4.89 -7.65 -15.46
N GLN A 161 -3.91 -6.95 -16.03
CA GLN A 161 -3.84 -5.49 -16.11
C GLN A 161 -3.47 -5.04 -17.54
N VAL A 162 -3.99 -3.89 -17.96
CA VAL A 162 -3.74 -3.32 -19.29
C VAL A 162 -2.34 -2.73 -19.34
N ARG A 163 -1.59 -3.06 -20.39
CA ARG A 163 -0.31 -2.46 -20.71
C ARG A 163 -0.19 -2.29 -22.21
N ASP A 164 -0.04 -1.05 -22.65
CA ASP A 164 0.18 -0.74 -24.05
C ASP A 164 1.61 -1.12 -24.44
N LEU A 165 1.76 -1.79 -25.59
CA LEU A 165 3.06 -2.08 -26.19
C LEU A 165 3.15 -1.34 -27.52
N GLU A 166 4.19 -0.53 -27.69
CA GLU A 166 4.52 0.06 -28.98
C GLU A 166 5.02 -1.02 -29.94
N HIS A 167 4.28 -1.28 -31.00
CA HIS A 167 4.78 -2.06 -32.12
C HIS A 167 5.17 -1.13 -33.28
N PRO A 168 6.46 -1.06 -33.65
CA PRO A 168 6.87 -0.31 -34.82
C PRO A 168 6.31 -0.99 -36.07
N SER A 169 5.47 -0.28 -36.81
CA SER A 169 5.03 -0.66 -38.14
C SER A 169 5.81 0.17 -39.15
N SER A 170 6.75 -0.45 -39.87
CA SER A 170 7.48 0.24 -40.93
C SER A 170 6.66 0.25 -42.21
N ILE A 171 6.25 1.43 -42.70
CA ILE A 171 5.75 1.59 -44.06
C ILE A 171 6.94 2.00 -44.94
N PRO A 172 7.42 1.16 -45.87
CA PRO A 172 8.46 1.59 -46.79
C PRO A 172 7.87 2.58 -47.80
N LEU A 173 8.16 3.88 -47.64
CA LEU A 173 7.87 4.89 -48.66
C LEU A 173 9.03 4.92 -49.66
N SER A 174 8.89 4.22 -50.79
CA SER A 174 9.88 4.24 -51.87
C SER A 174 9.68 5.46 -52.76
N THR A 175 10.48 6.51 -52.56
CA THR A 175 10.76 7.52 -53.59
C THR A 175 12.24 7.48 -53.91
N HIS A 176 12.57 7.50 -55.21
CA HIS A 176 13.92 7.33 -55.71
C HIS A 176 14.91 8.27 -54.99
N THR A 177 15.99 7.66 -54.49
CA THR A 177 17.25 8.25 -53.98
C THR A 177 17.43 8.60 -52.50
N GLU A 178 16.42 8.61 -51.64
CA GLU A 178 16.62 8.55 -50.17
C GLU A 178 15.46 7.79 -49.53
N VAL A 179 15.74 6.67 -48.86
CA VAL A 179 14.72 5.94 -48.11
C VAL A 179 14.47 6.70 -46.81
N ASN A 180 13.56 7.66 -46.83
CA ASN A 180 13.07 8.29 -45.61
C ASN A 180 12.13 7.29 -44.93
N ILE A 181 12.66 6.46 -44.04
CA ILE A 181 11.86 5.47 -43.29
C ILE A 181 11.09 6.23 -42.20
N THR A 182 9.87 6.66 -42.53
CA THR A 182 8.91 7.07 -41.49
C THR A 182 8.47 5.80 -40.76
N LYS A 183 8.80 5.70 -39.47
CA LYS A 183 8.27 4.65 -38.59
C LYS A 183 6.90 5.11 -38.11
N GLU A 184 5.85 4.38 -38.47
CA GLU A 184 4.54 4.55 -37.84
C GLU A 184 4.46 3.64 -36.61
N TYR A 185 3.87 4.16 -35.54
CA TYR A 185 3.66 3.44 -34.30
C TYR A 185 2.16 3.20 -34.16
N MET A 186 1.77 1.95 -33.92
CA MET A 186 0.39 1.61 -33.58
C MET A 186 0.35 1.14 -32.13
N ILE A 187 -0.50 1.77 -31.33
CA ILE A 187 -0.75 1.36 -29.96
C ILE A 187 -1.70 0.16 -30.01
N ILE A 188 -1.22 -1.00 -29.56
CA ILE A 188 -2.04 -2.20 -29.40
C ILE A 188 -2.20 -2.43 -27.90
N GLY A 189 -3.44 -2.35 -27.41
CA GLY A 189 -3.76 -2.70 -26.03
C GLY A 189 -3.49 -4.18 -25.79
N SER A 190 -2.58 -4.48 -24.87
CA SER A 190 -2.28 -5.84 -24.45
C SER A 190 -2.59 -6.04 -22.98
N TYR A 191 -2.91 -7.27 -22.60
CA TYR A 191 -3.14 -7.67 -21.22
C TYR A 191 -1.89 -8.37 -20.69
N SER A 192 -1.40 -7.90 -19.55
CA SER A 192 -0.32 -8.54 -18.80
C SER A 192 -0.85 -9.22 -17.55
N ASP A 193 -0.27 -10.36 -17.17
CA ASP A 193 -0.66 -11.08 -15.96
C ASP A 193 -0.27 -10.29 -14.70
N GLY A 194 -1.24 -10.11 -13.81
CA GLY A 194 -1.12 -9.31 -12.59
C GLY A 194 -2.47 -8.79 -12.13
N ILE A 195 -2.70 -8.75 -10.82
CA ILE A 195 -3.97 -8.24 -10.27
C ILE A 195 -4.04 -6.73 -10.51
N ASN A 196 -5.08 -6.24 -11.19
CA ASN A 196 -5.37 -4.82 -11.31
C ASN A 196 -6.04 -4.30 -10.03
N VAL A 197 -5.23 -4.09 -8.99
CA VAL A 197 -5.71 -3.62 -7.68
C VAL A 197 -6.38 -2.25 -7.78
N LEU A 198 -5.88 -1.35 -8.63
CA LEU A 198 -6.42 0.01 -8.77
C LEU A 198 -7.85 -0.02 -9.31
N GLY A 199 -8.10 -0.75 -10.40
CA GLY A 199 -9.44 -0.90 -10.98
C GLY A 199 -10.42 -1.56 -10.01
N LEU A 200 -9.96 -2.57 -9.26
CA LEU A 200 -10.77 -3.21 -8.21
C LEU A 200 -11.14 -2.23 -7.10
N ILE A 201 -10.23 -1.37 -6.66
CA ILE A 201 -10.52 -0.34 -5.65
C ILE A 201 -11.56 0.65 -6.17
N VAL A 202 -11.36 1.20 -7.38
CA VAL A 202 -12.29 2.17 -7.99
C VAL A 202 -13.69 1.57 -8.10
N PHE A 203 -13.80 0.34 -8.59
CA PHE A 203 -15.06 -0.39 -8.65
C PHE A 203 -15.68 -0.59 -7.25
N CYS A 204 -14.92 -1.09 -6.28
CA CYS A 204 -15.43 -1.38 -4.94
C CYS A 204 -15.89 -0.12 -4.20
N VAL A 205 -15.21 1.02 -4.40
CA VAL A 205 -15.64 2.31 -3.85
C VAL A 205 -16.96 2.75 -4.47
N ALA A 206 -17.07 2.73 -5.81
CA ALA A 206 -18.32 3.07 -6.49
C ALA A 206 -19.47 2.15 -6.06
N PHE A 207 -19.22 0.84 -6.03
CA PHE A 207 -20.21 -0.17 -5.64
C PHE A 207 -20.61 -0.06 -4.16
N GLY A 208 -19.66 0.18 -3.26
CA GLY A 208 -19.91 0.43 -1.85
C GLY A 208 -20.78 1.67 -1.63
N LEU A 209 -20.52 2.77 -2.36
CA LEU A 209 -21.36 3.98 -2.31
C LEU A 209 -22.78 3.71 -2.80
N VAL A 210 -22.95 2.88 -3.84
CA VAL A 210 -24.27 2.50 -4.35
C VAL A 210 -25.02 1.65 -3.31
N ILE A 211 -24.38 0.62 -2.73
CA ILE A 211 -24.99 -0.22 -1.69
C ILE A 211 -25.42 0.62 -0.49
N GLY A 212 -24.58 1.54 -0.02
CA GLY A 212 -24.91 2.44 1.09
C GLY A 212 -26.14 3.30 0.81
N LYS A 213 -26.36 3.69 -0.46
CA LYS A 213 -27.54 4.48 -0.87
C LYS A 213 -28.80 3.65 -1.12
N MET A 214 -28.69 2.31 -1.21
CA MET A 214 -29.84 1.44 -1.45
C MET A 214 -30.71 1.19 -0.21
N GLY A 215 -30.31 1.72 0.96
CA GLY A 215 -31.04 1.54 2.21
C GLY A 215 -31.19 0.08 2.58
N GLU A 216 -32.41 -0.33 2.97
CA GLU A 216 -32.70 -1.68 3.45
C GLU A 216 -32.38 -2.79 2.43
N LYS A 217 -32.56 -2.52 1.12
CA LYS A 217 -32.22 -3.49 0.06
C LYS A 217 -30.72 -3.74 -0.04
N GLY A 218 -29.89 -2.76 0.31
CA GLY A 218 -28.43 -2.88 0.31
C GLY A 218 -27.88 -3.64 1.52
N ARG A 219 -28.65 -3.73 2.61
CA ARG A 219 -28.22 -4.31 3.89
C ARG A 219 -27.76 -5.76 3.77
N ILE A 220 -28.48 -6.58 3.00
CA ILE A 220 -28.12 -8.00 2.79
C ILE A 220 -26.74 -8.14 2.15
N LEU A 221 -26.42 -7.29 1.17
CA LEU A 221 -25.10 -7.30 0.53
C LEU A 221 -24.01 -6.82 1.48
N LEU A 222 -24.30 -5.79 2.28
CA LEU A 222 -23.37 -5.28 3.28
C LEU A 222 -23.03 -6.35 4.32
N GLU A 223 -24.03 -7.04 4.87
CA GLU A 223 -23.86 -8.14 5.83
C GLU A 223 -23.07 -9.32 5.21
N PHE A 224 -23.33 -9.65 3.94
CA PHE A 224 -22.55 -10.67 3.21
C PHE A 224 -21.07 -10.29 3.11
N PHE A 225 -20.74 -9.07 2.67
CA PHE A 225 -19.35 -8.65 2.53
C PHE A 225 -18.66 -8.48 3.88
N ASP A 226 -19.38 -8.09 4.94
CA ASP A 226 -18.79 -8.02 6.29
C ASP A 226 -18.45 -9.40 6.84
N ALA A 227 -19.35 -10.38 6.66
CA ALA A 227 -19.07 -11.77 7.02
C ALA A 227 -17.89 -12.35 6.22
N LEU A 228 -17.79 -12.04 4.92
CA LEU A 228 -16.66 -12.44 4.07
C LEU A 228 -15.34 -11.81 4.57
N ASN A 229 -15.36 -10.55 4.97
CA ASN A 229 -14.19 -9.86 5.50
C ASN A 229 -13.71 -10.50 6.81
N GLU A 230 -14.62 -10.72 7.75
CA GLU A 230 -14.30 -11.34 9.04
C GLU A 230 -13.76 -12.78 8.87
N ALA A 231 -14.34 -13.56 7.96
CA ALA A 231 -13.84 -14.89 7.60
C ALA A 231 -12.43 -14.82 7.00
N THR A 232 -12.19 -13.85 6.12
CA THR A 232 -10.88 -13.62 5.49
C THR A 232 -9.83 -13.24 6.52
N MET A 233 -10.17 -12.39 7.50
CA MET A 233 -9.26 -12.03 8.60
C MET A 233 -8.88 -13.23 9.48
N LYS A 234 -9.76 -14.22 9.66
CA LYS A 234 -9.40 -15.48 10.32
C LYS A 234 -8.39 -16.31 9.50
N LEU A 235 -8.50 -16.32 8.18
CA LEU A 235 -7.48 -16.96 7.32
C LEU A 235 -6.12 -16.25 7.44
N VAL A 236 -6.12 -14.92 7.51
CA VAL A 236 -4.90 -14.13 7.76
C VAL A 236 -4.21 -14.59 9.03
N GLN A 237 -4.95 -14.82 10.13
CA GLN A 237 -4.37 -15.29 11.39
C GLN A 237 -3.68 -16.66 11.26
N ILE A 238 -4.18 -17.55 10.40
CA ILE A 238 -3.54 -18.84 10.12
C ILE A 238 -2.22 -18.64 9.36
N ILE A 239 -2.22 -17.79 8.34
CA ILE A 239 -1.00 -17.47 7.56
C ILE A 239 0.09 -16.85 8.45
N MET A 240 -0.31 -16.04 9.42
CA MET A 240 0.61 -15.44 10.40
C MET A 240 1.39 -16.48 11.20
N CYS A 241 0.82 -17.64 11.48
CA CYS A 241 1.54 -18.71 12.18
C CYS A 241 2.67 -19.30 11.32
N TYR A 242 2.51 -19.31 10.00
CA TYR A 242 3.53 -19.76 9.04
C TYR A 242 4.60 -18.69 8.74
N MET A 243 4.25 -17.42 8.94
CA MET A 243 5.07 -16.27 8.59
C MET A 243 6.53 -16.32 9.10
N PRO A 244 6.84 -16.69 10.35
CA PRO A 244 8.22 -16.75 10.82
C PRO A 244 9.08 -17.72 10.00
N ILE A 245 8.51 -18.85 9.54
CA ILE A 245 9.24 -19.84 8.74
C ILE A 245 9.44 -19.31 7.32
N GLY A 246 8.40 -18.77 6.69
CA GLY A 246 8.51 -18.23 5.33
C GLY A 246 9.49 -17.07 5.24
N ILE A 247 9.49 -16.16 6.22
CA ILE A 247 10.41 -15.02 6.27
C ILE A 247 11.88 -15.46 6.36
N LEU A 248 12.20 -16.47 7.18
CA LEU A 248 13.55 -17.00 7.34
C LEU A 248 14.15 -17.39 5.98
N PHE A 249 13.43 -18.22 5.23
CA PHE A 249 13.90 -18.72 3.93
C PHE A 249 13.85 -17.67 2.83
N LEU A 250 12.86 -16.76 2.85
CA LEU A 250 12.77 -15.67 1.88
C LEU A 250 14.01 -14.76 1.95
N ILE A 251 14.48 -14.44 3.16
CA ILE A 251 15.69 -13.64 3.38
C ILE A 251 16.93 -14.40 2.94
N ALA A 252 17.07 -15.63 3.43
CA ALA A 252 18.25 -16.44 3.16
C ALA A 252 18.43 -16.64 1.65
N ALA A 253 17.35 -16.95 0.93
CA ALA A 253 17.36 -17.10 -0.53
C ALA A 253 17.79 -15.80 -1.25
N LYS A 254 17.26 -14.65 -0.81
CA LYS A 254 17.59 -13.35 -1.43
C LYS A 254 19.05 -12.94 -1.22
N ILE A 255 19.66 -13.29 -0.09
CA ILE A 255 21.09 -13.04 0.16
C ILE A 255 21.99 -13.92 -0.73
N ILE A 256 21.55 -15.16 -1.01
CA ILE A 256 22.28 -16.12 -1.87
C ILE A 256 22.22 -15.73 -3.36
N GLU A 257 21.22 -14.96 -3.78
CA GLU A 257 21.10 -14.41 -5.14
C GLU A 257 22.07 -13.25 -5.42
N VAL A 258 22.62 -12.61 -4.39
CA VAL A 258 23.56 -11.48 -4.57
C VAL A 258 24.92 -12.02 -5.01
N GLU A 259 25.36 -11.68 -6.21
CA GLU A 259 26.61 -12.21 -6.80
C GLU A 259 27.84 -11.38 -6.40
N ASP A 260 27.81 -10.06 -6.57
CA ASP A 260 28.98 -9.19 -6.39
C ASP A 260 28.82 -8.14 -5.27
N TRP A 261 29.78 -8.10 -4.34
CA TRP A 261 29.85 -7.10 -3.28
C TRP A 261 30.50 -5.78 -3.74
N ASP A 262 31.25 -5.77 -4.83
CA ASP A 262 31.91 -4.56 -5.32
C ASP A 262 30.92 -3.54 -5.90
N ILE A 263 29.74 -3.99 -6.35
CA ILE A 263 28.60 -3.13 -6.70
C ILE A 263 28.18 -2.26 -5.51
N PHE A 264 28.23 -2.78 -4.28
CA PHE A 264 27.90 -2.01 -3.07
C PHE A 264 28.92 -0.91 -2.77
N LYS A 265 30.19 -1.07 -3.17
CA LYS A 265 31.20 -0.02 -3.01
C LYS A 265 30.97 1.11 -4.02
N LYS A 266 30.66 0.76 -5.27
CA LYS A 266 30.39 1.73 -6.34
C LYS A 266 29.07 2.47 -6.09
N MET A 267 27.96 1.77 -5.85
CA MET A 267 26.64 2.36 -5.59
C MET A 267 26.37 2.75 -4.13
N GLY A 268 27.36 2.60 -3.24
CA GLY A 268 27.17 2.75 -1.80
C GLY A 268 26.70 4.14 -1.37
N LEU A 269 27.25 5.20 -1.96
CA LEU A 269 26.86 6.57 -1.63
C LEU A 269 25.42 6.89 -2.05
N TYR A 270 24.99 6.35 -3.19
CA TYR A 270 23.59 6.40 -3.64
C TYR A 270 22.67 5.68 -2.65
N MET A 271 23.01 4.45 -2.27
CA MET A 271 22.22 3.69 -1.29
C MET A 271 22.12 4.41 0.06
N VAL A 272 23.21 4.97 0.57
CA VAL A 272 23.22 5.75 1.82
C VAL A 272 22.32 6.98 1.69
N THR A 273 22.30 7.65 0.54
CA THR A 273 21.41 8.79 0.28
C THR A 273 19.94 8.39 0.36
N VAL A 274 19.54 7.31 -0.33
CA VAL A 274 18.16 6.81 -0.30
C VAL A 274 17.78 6.35 1.13
N LEU A 275 18.61 5.52 1.77
CA LEU A 275 18.33 4.97 3.10
C LEU A 275 18.25 6.07 4.17
N SER A 276 19.13 7.08 4.10
CA SER A 276 19.06 8.22 5.02
C SER A 276 17.81 9.06 4.78
N GLY A 277 17.40 9.28 3.54
CA GLY A 277 16.14 9.95 3.21
C GLY A 277 14.92 9.21 3.75
N LEU A 278 14.84 7.90 3.52
CA LEU A 278 13.77 7.06 4.06
C LEU A 278 13.77 7.06 5.60
N ALA A 279 14.94 6.99 6.23
CA ALA A 279 15.07 7.03 7.69
C ALA A 279 14.62 8.38 8.27
N ILE A 280 15.03 9.50 7.68
CA ILE A 280 14.60 10.85 8.09
C ILE A 280 13.08 10.99 7.91
N HIS A 281 12.54 10.57 6.78
CA HIS A 281 11.10 10.65 6.53
C HIS A 281 10.30 9.84 7.54
N ALA A 282 10.73 8.61 7.83
CA ALA A 282 10.04 7.69 8.73
C ALA A 282 10.16 8.06 10.22
N THR A 283 11.29 8.64 10.64
CA THR A 283 11.55 8.92 12.06
C THR A 283 11.30 10.36 12.46
N ILE A 284 11.31 11.29 11.50
CA ILE A 284 11.13 12.73 11.73
C ILE A 284 9.86 13.23 11.03
N CYS A 285 9.78 13.16 9.70
CA CYS A 285 8.69 13.79 8.95
C CYS A 285 7.30 13.23 9.31
N LEU A 286 7.08 11.92 9.13
CA LEU A 286 5.78 11.30 9.42
C LEU A 286 5.41 11.39 10.91
N PRO A 287 6.30 11.08 11.87
CA PRO A 287 6.01 11.24 13.29
C PRO A 287 5.69 12.67 13.70
N LEU A 288 6.36 13.67 13.09
CA LEU A 288 6.10 15.08 13.36
C LEU A 288 4.70 15.50 12.88
N ILE A 289 4.31 15.11 11.66
CA ILE A 289 2.97 15.36 11.13
C ILE A 289 1.92 14.72 12.05
N PHE A 290 2.13 13.46 12.44
CA PHE A 290 1.24 12.76 13.36
C PHE A 290 1.15 13.47 14.72
N PHE A 291 2.28 13.90 15.29
CA PHE A 291 2.31 14.57 16.58
C PHE A 291 1.60 15.93 16.53
N ILE A 292 1.79 16.72 15.47
CA ILE A 292 1.16 18.04 15.31
C ILE A 292 -0.37 17.92 15.27
N ILE A 293 -0.89 16.94 14.51
CA ILE A 293 -2.34 16.77 14.29
C ILE A 293 -2.99 15.97 15.43
N VAL A 294 -2.44 14.80 15.77
CA VAL A 294 -3.04 13.86 16.73
C VAL A 294 -2.69 14.22 18.18
N ARG A 295 -1.58 14.92 18.42
CA ARG A 295 -1.09 15.32 19.75
C ARG A 295 -0.90 14.12 20.69
N LYS A 296 -0.50 12.98 20.14
CA LYS A 296 -0.13 11.75 20.86
C LYS A 296 1.28 11.33 20.47
N ASN A 297 1.92 10.53 21.32
CA ASN A 297 3.26 10.02 21.05
C ASN A 297 3.27 9.12 19.79
N PRO A 298 3.93 9.53 18.69
CA PRO A 298 3.94 8.78 17.44
C PRO A 298 4.71 7.46 17.54
N TYR A 299 5.73 7.36 18.39
CA TYR A 299 6.56 6.15 18.48
C TYR A 299 5.84 5.00 19.19
N THR A 300 4.91 5.31 20.11
CA THR A 300 4.02 4.29 20.69
C THR A 300 3.10 3.71 19.63
N PHE A 301 2.63 4.54 18.69
CA PHE A 301 1.82 4.10 17.56
C PHE A 301 2.64 3.23 16.58
N THR A 302 3.87 3.64 16.25
CA THR A 302 4.79 2.85 15.42
C THR A 302 5.06 1.48 16.03
N LEU A 303 5.23 1.41 17.36
CA LEU A 303 5.46 0.14 18.05
C LEU A 303 4.27 -0.82 17.91
N GLY A 304 3.04 -0.31 17.87
CA GLY A 304 1.84 -1.10 17.56
C GLY A 304 1.82 -1.65 16.13
N MET A 305 2.51 -0.99 15.20
CA MET A 305 2.67 -1.42 13.79
C MET A 305 3.93 -2.24 13.53
N ALA A 306 4.80 -2.45 14.52
CA ALA A 306 6.13 -3.03 14.33
C ALA A 306 6.11 -4.36 13.56
N GLN A 307 5.11 -5.21 13.81
CA GLN A 307 4.96 -6.47 13.10
C GLN A 307 4.68 -6.27 11.60
N ALA A 308 3.76 -5.36 11.24
CA ALA A 308 3.48 -5.04 9.85
C ALA A 308 4.71 -4.43 9.15
N LEU A 309 5.45 -3.55 9.83
CA LEU A 309 6.65 -2.90 9.28
C LEU A 309 7.78 -3.91 9.01
N VAL A 310 8.04 -4.82 9.95
CA VAL A 310 9.04 -5.88 9.74
C VAL A 310 8.60 -6.78 8.60
N THR A 311 7.33 -7.20 8.55
CA THR A 311 6.87 -8.03 7.44
C THR A 311 6.93 -7.31 6.10
N ALA A 312 6.63 -6.00 6.05
CA ALA A 312 6.76 -5.18 4.86
C ALA A 312 8.21 -5.11 4.35
N LEU A 313 9.16 -4.93 5.26
CA LEU A 313 10.60 -5.00 4.98
C LEU A 313 11.00 -6.38 4.40
N MET A 314 10.35 -7.46 4.86
CA MET A 314 10.71 -8.81 4.43
C MET A 314 10.13 -9.18 3.08
N ILE A 315 8.87 -8.82 2.87
CA ILE A 315 8.07 -9.22 1.70
C ILE A 315 8.28 -8.27 0.52
N SER A 316 8.65 -7.01 0.79
CA SER A 316 8.85 -5.97 -0.24
C SER A 316 7.59 -5.72 -1.08
N SER A 317 6.41 -5.84 -0.47
CA SER A 317 5.13 -5.53 -1.11
C SER A 317 4.12 -4.97 -0.11
N SER A 318 3.67 -3.74 -0.34
CA SER A 318 2.66 -3.06 0.49
C SER A 318 1.31 -3.77 0.39
N SER A 319 0.91 -4.19 -0.82
CA SER A 319 -0.35 -4.91 -1.03
C SER A 319 -0.36 -6.29 -0.35
N ALA A 320 0.76 -7.02 -0.38
CA ALA A 320 0.86 -8.33 0.29
C ALA A 320 0.93 -8.25 1.81
N THR A 321 1.31 -7.10 2.36
CA THR A 321 1.35 -6.87 3.81
C THR A 321 0.10 -6.22 4.37
N LEU A 322 -0.80 -5.74 3.51
CA LEU A 322 -2.07 -5.12 3.86
C LEU A 322 -2.89 -5.88 4.91
N PRO A 323 -3.05 -7.23 4.86
CA PRO A 323 -3.81 -7.95 5.88
C PRO A 323 -3.20 -7.85 7.29
N ILE A 324 -1.88 -7.73 7.37
CA ILE A 324 -1.12 -7.57 8.61
C ILE A 324 -1.27 -6.15 9.15
N THR A 325 -1.21 -5.18 8.24
CA THR A 325 -1.42 -3.77 8.54
C THR A 325 -2.80 -3.54 9.14
N PHE A 326 -3.85 -4.14 8.56
CA PHE A 326 -5.21 -4.12 9.11
C PHE A 326 -5.25 -4.59 10.56
N ARG A 327 -4.75 -5.79 10.81
CA ARG A 327 -4.74 -6.38 12.15
C ARG A 327 -3.99 -5.51 13.15
N CYS A 328 -2.80 -5.01 12.79
CA CYS A 328 -2.01 -4.17 13.69
C CYS A 328 -2.70 -2.82 13.96
N ALA A 329 -3.32 -2.22 12.95
CA ALA A 329 -4.04 -0.96 13.09
C ALA A 329 -5.29 -1.11 13.99
N GLU A 330 -6.08 -2.17 13.79
CA GLU A 330 -7.34 -2.40 14.50
C GLU A 330 -7.11 -2.99 15.91
N GLU A 331 -6.27 -4.02 16.06
CA GLU A 331 -6.09 -4.71 17.34
C GLU A 331 -5.09 -3.97 18.25
N ASN A 332 -3.91 -3.60 17.73
CA ASN A 332 -2.84 -3.03 18.56
C ASN A 332 -3.05 -1.53 18.79
N ASN A 333 -3.40 -0.78 17.73
CA ASN A 333 -3.56 0.66 17.78
C ASN A 333 -5.01 1.13 17.97
N ARG A 334 -5.99 0.21 17.91
CA ARG A 334 -7.42 0.49 18.15
C ARG A 334 -7.98 1.59 17.23
N ILE A 335 -7.59 1.55 15.96
CA ILE A 335 -8.19 2.39 14.92
C ILE A 335 -9.58 1.81 14.59
N ASP A 336 -10.55 2.70 14.36
CA ASP A 336 -11.91 2.32 13.98
C ASP A 336 -11.93 1.56 12.64
N LYS A 337 -12.63 0.43 12.59
CA LYS A 337 -12.73 -0.43 11.41
C LYS A 337 -13.26 0.32 10.19
N ARG A 338 -14.17 1.29 10.37
CA ARG A 338 -14.73 2.11 9.28
C ARG A 338 -13.65 2.96 8.60
N ILE A 339 -12.64 3.39 9.36
CA ILE A 339 -11.51 4.17 8.83
C ILE A 339 -10.46 3.25 8.21
N THR A 340 -10.03 2.19 8.91
CA THR A 340 -9.00 1.26 8.39
C THR A 340 -9.43 0.63 7.07
N ARG A 341 -10.69 0.19 6.99
CA ARG A 341 -11.30 -0.42 5.80
C ARG A 341 -11.50 0.53 4.64
N PHE A 342 -11.23 1.82 4.80
CA PHE A 342 -11.21 2.77 3.69
C PHE A 342 -9.77 3.21 3.38
N VAL A 343 -9.08 3.70 4.41
CA VAL A 343 -7.81 4.40 4.28
C VAL A 343 -6.68 3.45 3.85
N LEU A 344 -6.51 2.29 4.51
CA LEU A 344 -5.33 1.44 4.28
C LEU A 344 -5.24 0.85 2.87
N PRO A 345 -6.31 0.32 2.26
CA PRO A 345 -6.19 -0.29 0.93
C PRO A 345 -6.07 0.75 -0.19
N VAL A 346 -6.68 1.92 -0.02
CA VAL A 346 -6.46 3.08 -0.91
C VAL A 346 -5.02 3.59 -0.76
N GLY A 347 -4.48 3.63 0.46
CA GLY A 347 -3.09 4.01 0.72
C GLY A 347 -2.09 3.05 0.09
N ALA A 348 -2.34 1.74 0.17
CA ALA A 348 -1.44 0.72 -0.36
C ALA A 348 -1.16 0.80 -1.88
N THR A 349 -1.98 1.56 -2.62
CA THR A 349 -1.75 1.87 -4.05
C THR A 349 -1.39 3.33 -4.29
N ILE A 350 -2.02 4.29 -3.61
CA ILE A 350 -1.86 5.72 -3.93
C ILE A 350 -0.70 6.34 -3.14
N ASN A 351 -0.51 5.95 -1.88
CA ASN A 351 0.42 6.61 -0.97
C ASN A 351 1.76 5.89 -0.90
N MET A 352 2.66 6.25 -1.82
CA MET A 352 3.98 5.62 -1.94
C MET A 352 5.13 6.59 -1.65
N ASP A 353 5.15 7.17 -0.45
CA ASP A 353 6.16 8.13 0.01
C ASP A 353 7.61 7.67 -0.27
N GLY A 354 7.91 6.41 0.05
CA GLY A 354 9.23 5.83 -0.13
C GLY A 354 9.61 5.61 -1.59
N THR A 355 8.63 5.29 -2.44
CA THR A 355 8.85 5.16 -3.89
C THR A 355 9.11 6.52 -4.51
N ALA A 356 8.32 7.54 -4.16
CA ALA A 356 8.48 8.89 -4.68
C ALA A 356 9.84 9.52 -4.29
N LEU A 357 10.26 9.35 -3.03
CA LEU A 357 11.58 9.78 -2.57
C LEU A 357 12.71 9.10 -3.36
N TYR A 358 12.59 7.79 -3.56
CA TYR A 358 13.56 7.01 -4.32
C TYR A 358 13.65 7.44 -5.78
N GLU A 359 12.51 7.64 -6.45
CA GLU A 359 12.44 8.12 -7.83
C GLU A 359 13.13 9.47 -8.01
N ALA A 360 12.88 10.40 -7.10
CA ALA A 360 13.53 11.70 -7.12
C ALA A 360 15.05 11.60 -6.92
N VAL A 361 15.50 10.80 -5.96
CA VAL A 361 16.94 10.59 -5.67
C VAL A 361 17.63 9.89 -6.84
N ALA A 362 17.03 8.85 -7.39
CA ALA A 362 17.55 8.09 -8.51
C ALA A 362 17.67 8.91 -9.80
N ALA A 363 16.65 9.70 -10.13
CA ALA A 363 16.67 10.54 -11.33
C ALA A 363 17.81 11.58 -11.28
N ILE A 364 17.98 12.25 -10.13
CA ILE A 364 19.06 13.22 -9.95
C ILE A 364 20.43 12.53 -9.87
N PHE A 365 20.51 11.33 -9.29
CA PHE A 365 21.73 10.54 -9.28
C PHE A 365 22.17 10.16 -10.70
N ILE A 366 21.26 9.72 -11.57
CA ILE A 366 21.55 9.42 -12.97
C ILE A 366 21.97 10.68 -13.74
N ALA A 367 21.35 11.83 -13.46
CA ALA A 367 21.79 13.10 -14.03
C ALA A 367 23.24 13.42 -13.64
N GLN A 368 23.59 13.26 -12.36
CA GLN A 368 24.94 13.48 -11.86
C GLN A 368 25.96 12.51 -12.46
N LEU A 369 25.60 11.24 -12.67
CA LEU A 369 26.47 10.24 -13.29
C LEU A 369 26.81 10.55 -14.77
N ASN A 370 25.91 11.23 -15.48
CA ASN A 370 26.10 11.60 -16.88
C ASN A 370 26.64 13.02 -17.05
N ASP A 371 27.12 13.65 -15.97
CA ASP A 371 27.53 15.06 -15.95
C ASP A 371 26.46 16.01 -16.51
N PHE A 372 25.19 15.63 -16.39
CA PHE A 372 24.05 16.39 -16.87
C PHE A 372 23.63 17.42 -15.83
N THR A 373 23.82 18.70 -16.14
CA THR A 373 23.41 19.80 -15.25
C THR A 373 21.90 19.99 -15.31
N LEU A 374 21.22 19.73 -14.20
CA LEU A 374 19.77 19.96 -14.08
C LEU A 374 19.47 21.43 -13.80
N ASP A 375 18.59 22.01 -14.62
CA ASP A 375 17.99 23.32 -14.34
C ASP A 375 16.89 23.23 -13.26
N VAL A 376 16.54 24.35 -12.65
CA VAL A 376 15.45 24.47 -11.67
C VAL A 376 14.13 23.95 -12.28
N GLY A 377 13.86 24.24 -13.56
CA GLY A 377 12.69 23.71 -14.24
C GLY A 377 12.65 22.18 -14.28
N GLN A 378 13.78 21.54 -14.56
CA GLN A 378 13.89 20.07 -14.59
C GLN A 378 13.75 19.45 -13.20
N ILE A 379 14.27 20.10 -12.15
CA ILE A 379 14.08 19.65 -10.76
C ILE A 379 12.60 19.68 -10.37
N VAL A 380 11.87 20.74 -10.74
CA VAL A 380 10.42 20.83 -10.52
C VAL A 380 9.69 19.75 -11.31
N THR A 381 10.08 19.50 -12.57
CA THR A 381 9.52 18.40 -13.38
C THR A 381 9.73 17.07 -12.68
N ILE A 382 10.96 16.72 -12.26
CA ILE A 382 11.25 15.48 -11.50
C ILE A 382 10.35 15.37 -10.27
N SER A 383 10.18 16.47 -9.53
CA SER A 383 9.36 16.48 -8.33
C SER A 383 7.89 16.12 -8.61
N ILE A 384 7.30 16.73 -9.64
CA ILE A 384 5.91 16.49 -10.03
C ILE A 384 5.75 15.09 -10.60
N THR A 385 6.64 14.69 -11.52
CA THR A 385 6.56 13.39 -12.18
C THR A 385 6.80 12.24 -11.21
N ALA A 386 7.71 12.35 -10.25
CA ALA A 386 7.92 11.32 -9.23
C ALA A 386 6.69 11.19 -8.31
N THR A 387 6.04 12.29 -7.96
CA THR A 387 4.80 12.26 -7.16
C THR A 387 3.71 11.52 -7.93
N VAL A 388 3.49 11.85 -9.21
CA VAL A 388 2.46 11.22 -10.05
C VAL A 388 2.80 9.76 -10.36
N ALA A 389 4.06 9.47 -10.69
CA ALA A 389 4.54 8.13 -11.01
C ALA A 389 4.44 7.19 -9.80
N SER A 390 4.66 7.68 -8.58
CA SER A 390 4.48 6.90 -7.36
C SER A 390 3.02 6.43 -7.12
N ILE A 391 2.02 7.15 -7.62
CA ILE A 391 0.61 6.75 -7.56
C ILE A 391 0.33 5.62 -8.56
N GLY A 392 1.04 5.64 -9.69
CA GLY A 392 0.96 4.60 -10.72
C GLY A 392 1.80 3.36 -10.43
N ALA A 393 2.72 3.42 -9.46
CA ALA A 393 3.46 2.26 -9.01
C ALA A 393 2.52 1.28 -8.30
N ALA A 394 2.44 0.04 -8.78
CA ALA A 394 1.68 -0.99 -8.08
C ALA A 394 2.38 -1.37 -6.77
N GLY A 395 1.63 -1.78 -5.74
CA GLY A 395 2.16 -2.20 -4.43
C GLY A 395 2.86 -3.57 -4.44
N VAL A 396 3.50 -3.91 -5.56
CA VAL A 396 4.20 -5.16 -5.84
C VAL A 396 5.71 -4.93 -5.88
N PRO A 397 6.54 -5.96 -5.65
CA PRO A 397 7.99 -5.80 -5.64
C PRO A 397 8.52 -5.26 -6.97
N ASN A 398 9.56 -4.44 -6.92
CA ASN A 398 10.24 -3.84 -8.08
C ASN A 398 9.38 -2.92 -8.97
N ALA A 399 8.15 -2.56 -8.58
CA ALA A 399 7.28 -1.69 -9.38
C ALA A 399 7.89 -0.30 -9.65
N GLY A 400 8.67 0.21 -8.69
CA GLY A 400 9.35 1.51 -8.76
C GLY A 400 10.38 1.65 -9.89
N LEU A 401 10.89 0.54 -10.44
CA LEU A 401 11.85 0.57 -11.55
C LEU A 401 11.17 0.90 -12.88
N VAL A 402 9.92 0.47 -13.07
CA VAL A 402 9.16 0.76 -14.30
C VAL A 402 8.73 2.23 -14.32
N THR A 403 8.28 2.73 -13.18
CA THR A 403 7.89 4.14 -13.01
C THR A 403 9.09 5.09 -13.04
N MET A 404 10.30 4.63 -12.71
CA MET A 404 11.54 5.40 -12.91
C MET A 404 11.74 5.85 -14.36
N VAL A 405 11.40 5.01 -15.34
CA VAL A 405 11.55 5.33 -16.76
C VAL A 405 10.69 6.56 -17.12
N ILE A 406 9.51 6.69 -16.52
CA ILE A 406 8.60 7.83 -16.68
C ILE A 406 9.28 9.12 -16.23
N VAL A 407 9.91 9.09 -15.04
CA VAL A 407 10.58 10.26 -14.44
C VAL A 407 11.80 10.66 -15.26
N LEU A 408 12.63 9.71 -15.70
CA LEU A 408 13.83 9.99 -16.50
C LEU A 408 13.50 10.56 -17.89
N THR A 409 12.52 9.95 -18.58
CA THR A 409 12.09 10.40 -19.91
C THR A 409 11.49 11.80 -19.87
N ALA A 410 10.76 12.14 -18.81
CA ALA A 410 10.16 13.46 -18.65
C ALA A 410 11.18 14.62 -18.56
N VAL A 411 12.41 14.35 -18.13
CA VAL A 411 13.51 15.34 -18.09
C VAL A 411 14.57 15.14 -19.17
N GLY A 412 14.39 14.15 -20.05
CA GLY A 412 15.31 13.86 -21.16
C GLY A 412 16.58 13.10 -20.77
N LEU A 413 16.56 12.36 -19.65
CA LEU A 413 17.67 11.51 -19.23
C LEU A 413 17.60 10.11 -19.88
N PRO A 414 18.74 9.46 -20.14
CA PRO A 414 18.78 8.14 -20.76
C PRO A 414 18.22 7.06 -19.82
N ALA A 415 17.13 6.39 -20.21
CA ALA A 415 16.49 5.33 -19.43
C ALA A 415 17.36 4.06 -19.29
N ASN A 416 18.37 3.87 -20.14
CA ASN A 416 19.28 2.72 -20.07
C ASN A 416 20.07 2.67 -18.76
N ASP A 417 20.28 3.83 -18.11
CA ASP A 417 21.02 3.92 -16.85
C ASP A 417 20.21 3.44 -15.63
N VAL A 418 18.91 3.13 -15.79
CA VAL A 418 18.10 2.47 -14.75
C VAL A 418 18.68 1.11 -14.40
N THR A 419 19.30 0.41 -15.36
CA THR A 419 19.93 -0.91 -15.16
C THR A 419 20.95 -0.92 -14.02
N LEU A 420 21.64 0.20 -13.80
CA LEU A 420 22.60 0.37 -12.71
C LEU A 420 21.93 0.29 -11.33
N ILE A 421 20.70 0.78 -11.25
CA ILE A 421 19.92 0.84 -10.01
C ILE A 421 19.27 -0.52 -9.72
N VAL A 422 18.92 -1.29 -10.76
CA VAL A 422 18.30 -2.63 -10.61
C VAL A 422 19.13 -3.53 -9.69
N ALA A 423 20.47 -3.48 -9.80
CA ALA A 423 21.37 -4.32 -9.01
C ALA A 423 21.29 -4.07 -7.49
N VAL A 424 20.90 -2.87 -7.07
CA VAL A 424 20.78 -2.48 -5.65
C VAL A 424 19.32 -2.34 -5.20
N ASP A 425 18.37 -2.31 -6.14
CA ASP A 425 16.96 -2.07 -5.84
C ASP A 425 16.34 -3.15 -4.95
N TRP A 426 16.78 -4.41 -5.08
CA TRP A 426 16.27 -5.51 -4.24
C TRP A 426 16.41 -5.25 -2.74
N LEU A 427 17.37 -4.43 -2.32
CA LEU A 427 17.57 -4.02 -0.93
C LEU A 427 16.79 -2.73 -0.60
N LEU A 428 16.83 -1.73 -1.49
CA LEU A 428 16.17 -0.45 -1.27
C LEU A 428 14.64 -0.61 -1.25
N ASP A 429 14.07 -1.42 -2.15
CA ASP A 429 12.64 -1.72 -2.27
C ASP A 429 12.02 -2.18 -0.95
N ARG A 430 12.79 -2.92 -0.13
CA ARG A 430 12.36 -3.38 1.19
C ARG A 430 12.07 -2.22 2.13
N PHE A 431 13.00 -1.26 2.20
CA PHE A 431 12.83 -0.08 3.04
C PHE A 431 11.77 0.85 2.46
N ARG A 432 11.68 0.99 1.12
CA ARG A 432 10.62 1.76 0.45
C ARG A 432 9.25 1.24 0.86
N THR A 433 9.04 -0.07 0.75
CA THR A 433 7.80 -0.75 1.16
C THR A 433 7.48 -0.49 2.63
N MET A 434 8.46 -0.62 3.53
CA MET A 434 8.26 -0.37 4.96
C MET A 434 7.77 1.06 5.24
N ILE A 435 8.30 2.06 4.52
CA ILE A 435 7.90 3.45 4.69
C ILE A 435 6.51 3.71 4.10
N ASN A 436 6.19 3.14 2.94
CA ASN A 436 4.84 3.24 2.35
C ASN A 436 3.78 2.73 3.34
N VAL A 437 3.99 1.53 3.91
CA VAL A 437 3.08 0.95 4.92
C VAL A 437 3.00 1.79 6.20
N LEU A 438 4.11 2.41 6.62
CA LEU A 438 4.12 3.32 7.77
C LEU A 438 3.32 4.60 7.50
N GLY A 439 3.46 5.18 6.31
CA GLY A 439 2.72 6.35 5.85
C GLY A 439 1.20 6.10 5.90
N ASP A 440 0.76 4.96 5.40
CA ASP A 440 -0.66 4.54 5.41
C ASP A 440 -1.20 4.38 6.83
N ALA A 441 -0.41 3.74 7.69
CA ALA A 441 -0.79 3.52 9.09
C ALA A 441 -0.94 4.85 9.84
N TYR A 442 -0.01 5.78 9.67
CA TYR A 442 -0.15 7.12 10.23
C TYR A 442 -1.33 7.89 9.64
N GLY A 443 -1.57 7.74 8.33
CA GLY A 443 -2.74 8.29 7.65
C GLY A 443 -4.05 7.84 8.30
N ALA A 444 -4.20 6.54 8.57
CA ALA A 444 -5.38 5.99 9.24
C ALA A 444 -5.58 6.61 10.64
N GLY A 445 -4.51 6.74 11.44
CA GLY A 445 -4.58 7.37 12.76
C GLY A 445 -4.88 8.88 12.73
N ILE A 446 -4.36 9.60 11.73
CA ILE A 446 -4.63 11.04 11.52
C ILE A 446 -6.08 11.25 11.09
N VAL A 447 -6.53 10.49 10.09
CA VAL A 447 -7.90 10.57 9.57
C VAL A 447 -8.90 10.19 10.67
N GLN A 448 -8.62 9.20 11.51
CA GLN A 448 -9.46 8.87 12.67
C GLN A 448 -9.60 10.07 13.63
N LYS A 449 -8.50 10.78 13.93
CA LYS A 449 -8.56 11.95 14.81
C LYS A 449 -9.38 13.08 14.20
N LEU A 450 -9.20 13.35 12.90
CA LEU A 450 -9.89 14.41 12.19
C LEU A 450 -11.38 14.10 11.98
N SER A 451 -11.73 12.82 11.85
CA SER A 451 -13.09 12.35 11.57
C SER A 451 -13.87 11.90 12.79
N ARG A 452 -13.44 12.32 13.99
CA ARG A 452 -14.06 11.89 15.25
C ARG A 452 -15.53 12.26 15.36
N ARG A 453 -15.91 13.48 14.94
CA ARG A 453 -17.30 13.95 15.03
C ARG A 453 -18.22 13.15 14.11
N GLU A 454 -17.72 12.81 12.94
CA GLU A 454 -18.44 12.02 11.96
C GLU A 454 -18.65 10.58 12.44
N LEU A 455 -17.63 9.97 13.04
CA LEU A 455 -17.75 8.64 13.67
C LEU A 455 -18.76 8.65 14.83
N GLU A 456 -18.72 9.66 15.69
CA GLU A 456 -19.67 9.83 16.81
C GLU A 456 -21.11 10.02 16.29
N ARG A 457 -21.31 10.75 15.19
CA ARG A 457 -22.63 10.90 14.55
C ARG A 457 -23.18 9.57 14.03
N MET A 458 -22.32 8.75 13.42
CA MET A 458 -22.69 7.44 12.88
C MET A 458 -23.15 6.47 13.97
N ASP A 459 -22.44 6.47 15.10
CA ASP A 459 -22.81 5.64 16.25
C ASP A 459 -24.21 6.01 16.76
N LEU A 460 -24.49 7.32 16.86
CA LEU A 460 -25.81 7.83 17.28
C LEU A 460 -26.93 7.44 16.31
N THR A 461 -26.73 7.58 14.99
CA THR A 461 -27.75 7.15 14.00
C THR A 461 -28.00 5.66 14.04
N SER A 462 -26.95 4.84 14.22
CA SER A 462 -27.13 3.39 14.33
C SER A 462 -27.92 2.97 15.57
N ASP A 463 -27.71 3.63 16.72
CA ASP A 463 -28.47 3.35 17.94
C ASP A 463 -29.93 3.80 17.81
N VAL A 464 -30.20 4.90 17.10
CA VAL A 464 -31.55 5.39 16.82
C VAL A 464 -32.30 4.46 15.85
N ASP A 465 -31.65 3.96 14.80
CA ASP A 465 -32.23 2.98 13.87
C ASP A 465 -32.57 1.65 14.56
N VAL A 466 -31.78 1.25 15.57
CA VAL A 466 -32.05 0.06 16.40
C VAL A 466 -33.18 0.31 17.40
N ALA A 467 -33.26 1.51 17.98
CA ALA A 467 -34.25 1.84 19.00
C ALA A 467 -35.63 2.23 18.42
N ASN A 468 -35.69 2.83 17.24
CA ASN A 468 -36.93 3.24 16.59
C ASN A 468 -36.79 3.34 15.05
N PRO A 469 -37.07 2.26 14.31
CA PRO A 469 -36.90 2.18 12.84
C PRO A 469 -37.74 3.19 12.02
N PHE A 470 -38.65 3.94 12.66
CA PHE A 470 -39.58 4.88 12.03
C PHE A 470 -39.30 6.35 12.38
N ALA A 471 -38.23 6.66 13.12
CA ALA A 471 -37.98 8.01 13.62
C ALA A 471 -37.45 9.02 12.57
N LEU A 472 -37.10 8.56 11.35
CA LEU A 472 -36.38 9.37 10.35
C LEU A 472 -37.27 10.26 9.47
N GLU A 473 -38.59 10.29 9.67
CA GLU A 473 -39.50 11.14 8.87
C GLU A 473 -39.77 12.55 9.46
N ALA A 474 -39.20 12.89 10.62
CA ALA A 474 -39.43 14.20 11.23
C ALA A 474 -38.11 14.79 11.72
N THR A 475 -37.32 15.41 10.84
CA THR A 475 -36.38 16.52 11.16
C THR A 475 -35.63 16.96 9.90
N LEU A 476 -36.39 17.51 8.96
CA LEU A 476 -35.91 18.57 8.07
C LEU A 476 -36.92 19.69 8.21
N ASP A 477 -36.80 20.45 9.28
CA ASP A 477 -37.26 21.84 9.44
C ASP A 477 -37.05 22.19 10.91
N ASP A 478 -36.06 23.03 11.19
CA ASP A 478 -35.92 23.69 12.49
C ASP A 478 -35.60 25.17 12.20
N GLU A 479 -36.62 26.01 12.24
CA GLU A 479 -36.62 27.18 13.13
C GLU A 479 -38.03 27.34 13.73
N GLU A 480 -38.06 27.44 15.07
CA GLU A 480 -39.20 27.73 15.96
C GLU A 480 -40.27 26.63 16.15
N CYS A 481 -40.26 25.93 17.30
CA CYS A 481 -41.11 26.25 18.46
C CYS A 481 -41.16 25.13 19.53
N GLU A 482 -41.02 25.54 20.79
CA GLU A 482 -41.53 24.96 22.05
C GLU A 482 -41.32 23.48 22.46
N LYS A 483 -40.68 23.36 23.63
CA LYS A 483 -40.71 22.23 24.57
C LYS A 483 -42.09 21.57 24.68
N LYS A 484 -42.19 20.28 24.35
CA LYS A 484 -43.16 19.37 24.98
C LYS A 484 -42.47 18.08 25.42
N SER A 485 -42.67 17.74 26.70
CA SER A 485 -42.22 16.49 27.31
C SER A 485 -43.02 15.32 26.75
N TYR A 486 -42.34 14.27 26.30
CA TYR A 486 -43.01 13.01 26.01
C TYR A 486 -43.11 12.15 27.27
N VAL A 487 -44.36 11.79 27.58
CA VAL A 487 -44.75 10.88 28.66
C VAL A 487 -44.58 9.44 28.16
N ASN A 488 -43.86 8.62 28.93
CA ASN A 488 -43.68 7.19 28.72
C ASN A 488 -45.03 6.46 28.73
N GLY A 489 -45.48 5.97 27.57
CA GLY A 489 -46.53 4.96 27.45
C GLY A 489 -45.89 3.58 27.29
N GLY A 490 -45.78 2.83 28.38
CA GLY A 490 -45.37 1.43 28.34
C GLY A 490 -46.45 0.54 27.75
N PHE A 491 -46.07 -0.40 26.88
CA PHE A 491 -46.89 -1.54 26.50
C PHE A 491 -46.22 -2.82 26.97
N THR A 492 -46.91 -3.53 27.86
CA THR A 492 -46.57 -4.87 28.35
C THR A 492 -46.91 -5.90 27.28
N VAL A 493 -45.97 -6.77 26.94
CA VAL A 493 -46.21 -7.96 26.11
C VAL A 493 -46.74 -9.06 27.02
N ASP A 494 -48.03 -9.38 26.90
CA ASP A 494 -48.63 -10.53 27.57
C ASP A 494 -48.29 -11.80 26.76
N LYS A 495 -47.65 -12.76 27.43
CA LYS A 495 -47.36 -14.10 26.90
C LYS A 495 -48.46 -15.04 27.38
N THR A 496 -49.50 -15.25 26.59
CA THR A 496 -50.33 -16.46 26.65
C THR A 496 -51.23 -16.54 25.43
N ASP A 497 -51.39 -17.77 24.94
CA ASP A 497 -52.37 -18.30 23.98
C ASP A 497 -51.69 -18.82 22.70
N ALA A 498 -51.20 -20.05 22.73
CA ALA A 498 -51.96 -21.30 22.55
C ALA A 498 -52.26 -21.59 21.07
N ILE A 499 -51.67 -22.69 20.64
CA ILE A 499 -51.76 -23.34 19.33
C ILE A 499 -53.24 -23.59 18.97
N SER A 500 -53.65 -23.16 17.78
CA SER A 500 -54.80 -23.77 17.08
C SER A 500 -54.46 -24.00 15.61
N PHE A 501 -54.28 -25.27 15.26
CA PHE A 501 -54.40 -25.80 13.91
C PHE A 501 -55.87 -25.79 13.50
N THR A 502 -56.20 -25.22 12.34
CA THR A 502 -57.34 -25.65 11.52
C THR A 502 -56.99 -25.50 10.05
N GLU A 503 -56.96 -26.63 9.34
CA GLU A 503 -57.04 -26.74 7.89
C GLU A 503 -58.32 -26.07 7.37
N THR A 504 -58.27 -25.45 6.18
CA THR A 504 -59.10 -25.85 5.02
C THR A 504 -58.84 -24.98 3.77
N SER A 505 -58.45 -25.68 2.69
CA SER A 505 -58.99 -25.64 1.32
C SER A 505 -58.95 -24.37 0.45
N GLN A 506 -58.20 -24.51 -0.65
CA GLN A 506 -58.52 -24.18 -2.06
C GLN A 506 -59.11 -22.80 -2.39
N PHE A 507 -58.32 -21.97 -3.10
CA PHE A 507 -58.40 -21.74 -4.55
C PHE A 507 -57.07 -21.21 -5.09
#